data_AF-A0A952D2U9-F1
#
_entry.id   AF-A0A952D2U9-F1
#
_cell.length_a   1.000
_cell.length_b   1.000
_cell.length_c   1.000
_cell.angle_alpha   90.00
_cell.angle_beta   90.00
_cell.angle_gamma   90.00
#
_symmetry.space_group_name_H-M   'P 1'
#
loop_
_entity.id
_entity.type
_entity.pdbx_description
1 polymer ?
#
loop_
_entity_poly.entity_id
_entity_poly.type
_entity_poly.pdbx_seq_one_letter_code
_entity_poly.pdbx_strand_id
1 'polypeptide(L)'
;MKARWVGGNRARLLENGEAYYPRVFEAMACARRQIVIETFILFQDKVGNELQRVLVEAGRRGVQIDLTVDGYGSSDLTTEFLSALTEAGVRVHLFDAKSKIFGFRRNLFRRMHHKIVVVDAEIAFVGGINFSADHLADFGPMAKQDYAVEVRGPIVATIHRFVLQALPRERRRTLRQVLGEWLERRRRAAAEASLGARREDGALAAFVVRDNGMHRNDIERQYRIAFRAARSYVCLANAYFFPGYRLLRDMRRAARRGVRVELILQGEPDMPIVRIAARMLYEHLLRAGVRIHEYCERPLHGKVAVVDDEWSTVGSSNLDPLSLSLNLEANLMLRDRAFATDLHERLERLIEEHCTAMESGGARNPGLWRLMPSFVVFHVLRRFPKWATWLPTHEPQLQTIGLRPDDVERSPGACAVQGGAAHAGEGEYRREHALR
;
A
#
# COMPACT_ATOMS: atom_id res chain seq x y z
N MET A 1 1.27 9.74 -16.13
CA MET A 1 0.32 9.79 -17.29
C MET A 1 -1.06 10.27 -16.80
N LYS A 2 -2.08 10.45 -17.66
CA LYS A 2 -3.46 10.62 -17.14
C LYS A 2 -3.91 9.29 -16.53
N ALA A 3 -4.50 9.30 -15.34
CA ALA A 3 -5.08 8.09 -14.75
C ALA A 3 -6.20 7.58 -15.66
N ARG A 4 -6.22 6.28 -15.92
CA ARG A 4 -7.25 5.64 -16.74
C ARG A 4 -8.41 5.23 -15.82
N TRP A 5 -9.53 5.91 -15.97
CA TRP A 5 -10.77 5.58 -15.28
C TRP A 5 -11.57 4.52 -16.05
N VAL A 6 -12.11 3.55 -15.33
CA VAL A 6 -12.86 2.41 -15.86
C VAL A 6 -14.18 2.34 -15.08
N GLY A 7 -15.33 2.24 -15.76
CA GLY A 7 -16.64 2.14 -15.11
C GLY A 7 -17.12 0.70 -14.90
N GLY A 8 -18.24 0.55 -14.19
CA GLY A 8 -18.90 -0.74 -13.96
C GLY A 8 -18.25 -1.59 -12.89
N ASN A 9 -17.65 -0.97 -11.87
CA ASN A 9 -17.01 -1.67 -10.76
C ASN A 9 -17.89 -1.66 -9.52
N ARG A 10 -17.64 -2.61 -8.62
CA ARG A 10 -18.18 -2.63 -7.26
C ARG A 10 -17.03 -2.69 -6.28
N ALA A 11 -17.04 -1.80 -5.31
CA ALA A 11 -16.02 -1.70 -4.28
C ALA A 11 -16.65 -1.85 -2.90
N ARG A 12 -15.91 -2.50 -1.98
CA ARG A 12 -16.27 -2.64 -0.57
C ARG A 12 -15.09 -2.22 0.27
N LEU A 13 -15.32 -1.28 1.19
CA LEU A 13 -14.33 -0.87 2.16
C LEU A 13 -14.14 -1.97 3.20
N LEU A 14 -12.89 -2.26 3.54
CA LEU A 14 -12.49 -3.22 4.55
C LEU A 14 -11.63 -2.49 5.56
N GLU A 15 -12.08 -2.49 6.81
CA GLU A 15 -11.42 -1.81 7.92
C GLU A 15 -10.78 -2.83 8.85
N ASN A 16 -9.48 -2.64 9.12
CA ASN A 16 -8.65 -3.51 9.96
C ASN A 16 -8.63 -4.98 9.51
N GLY A 17 -7.94 -5.82 10.28
CA GLY A 17 -7.80 -7.24 10.01
C GLY A 17 -9.14 -8.00 10.10
N GLU A 18 -10.06 -7.55 10.95
CA GLU A 18 -11.36 -8.21 11.20
C GLU A 18 -12.25 -8.20 9.96
N ALA A 19 -12.25 -7.10 9.20
CA ALA A 19 -12.99 -7.06 7.94
C ALA A 19 -12.17 -7.64 6.78
N TYR A 20 -10.84 -7.45 6.79
CA TYR A 20 -9.98 -7.81 5.67
C TYR A 20 -9.70 -9.30 5.56
N TYR A 21 -9.18 -9.93 6.63
CA TYR A 21 -8.68 -11.31 6.57
C TYR A 21 -9.76 -12.34 6.22
N PRO A 22 -10.98 -12.31 6.82
CA PRO A 22 -12.02 -13.27 6.44
C PRO A 22 -12.38 -13.17 4.96
N ARG A 23 -12.46 -11.95 4.42
CA ARG A 23 -12.83 -11.71 3.03
C ARG A 23 -11.76 -12.17 2.03
N VAL A 24 -10.50 -11.86 2.31
CA VAL A 24 -9.40 -12.24 1.42
C VAL A 24 -9.14 -13.75 1.46
N PHE A 25 -9.21 -14.37 2.64
CA PHE A 25 -9.04 -15.82 2.78
C PHE A 25 -10.20 -16.61 2.16
N GLU A 26 -11.45 -16.15 2.30
CA GLU A 26 -12.60 -16.75 1.61
C GLU A 26 -12.42 -16.70 0.09
N ALA A 27 -11.98 -15.55 -0.45
CA ALA A 27 -11.72 -15.42 -1.88
C ALA A 27 -10.63 -16.40 -2.36
N MET A 28 -9.52 -16.52 -1.62
CA MET A 28 -8.44 -17.47 -1.92
C MET A 28 -8.90 -18.93 -1.78
N ALA A 29 -9.70 -19.26 -0.77
CA ALA A 29 -10.26 -20.60 -0.60
C ALA A 29 -11.19 -20.99 -1.75
N CYS A 30 -11.95 -20.03 -2.31
CA CYS A 30 -12.81 -20.24 -3.47
C CYS A 30 -12.10 -20.20 -4.82
N ALA A 31 -10.79 -19.86 -4.85
CA ALA A 31 -10.03 -19.70 -6.07
C ALA A 31 -9.99 -21.00 -6.90
N ARG A 32 -10.12 -20.86 -8.22
CA ARG A 32 -10.17 -21.98 -9.17
C ARG A 32 -9.02 -22.00 -10.16
N ARG A 33 -8.38 -20.86 -10.41
CA ARG A 33 -7.42 -20.69 -11.51
C ARG A 33 -6.11 -20.09 -11.03
N GLN A 34 -6.17 -18.94 -10.38
CA GLN A 34 -4.97 -18.19 -10.03
C GLN A 34 -5.14 -17.33 -8.77
N ILE A 35 -4.09 -17.27 -7.96
CA ILE A 35 -3.92 -16.28 -6.89
C ILE A 35 -2.58 -15.57 -7.11
N VAL A 36 -2.58 -14.24 -7.18
CA VAL A 36 -1.35 -13.44 -7.22
C VAL A 36 -1.35 -12.49 -6.03
N ILE A 37 -0.27 -12.50 -5.25
CA ILE A 37 -0.12 -11.71 -4.02
C ILE A 37 1.17 -10.91 -4.11
N GLU A 38 1.08 -9.62 -3.79
CA GLU A 38 2.23 -8.75 -3.49
C GLU A 38 2.01 -8.14 -2.11
N THR A 39 2.92 -8.37 -1.17
CA THR A 39 2.88 -7.76 0.17
C THR A 39 4.26 -7.33 0.65
N PHE A 40 4.31 -6.22 1.38
CA PHE A 40 5.54 -5.74 2.00
C PHE A 40 5.91 -6.56 3.24
N ILE A 41 4.93 -6.79 4.11
CA ILE A 41 5.11 -7.57 5.33
C ILE A 41 4.27 -8.85 5.24
N LEU A 42 4.93 -9.96 5.52
CA LEU A 42 4.37 -11.24 5.87
C LEU A 42 5.15 -11.74 7.09
N PHE A 43 4.46 -11.84 8.22
CA PHE A 43 5.02 -12.40 9.44
C PHE A 43 4.53 -13.81 9.66
N GLN A 44 5.38 -14.67 10.23
CA GLN A 44 5.02 -16.04 10.59
C GLN A 44 4.31 -16.07 11.95
N ASP A 45 3.21 -15.32 12.04
CA ASP A 45 2.30 -15.30 13.18
C ASP A 45 0.99 -16.02 12.84
N LYS A 46 -0.05 -15.88 13.67
CA LYS A 46 -1.36 -16.51 13.41
C LYS A 46 -1.95 -16.14 12.05
N VAL A 47 -1.77 -14.90 11.57
CA VAL A 47 -2.30 -14.45 10.27
C VAL A 47 -1.48 -15.03 9.13
N GLY A 48 -0.15 -14.98 9.23
CA GLY A 48 0.70 -15.56 8.19
C GLY A 48 0.62 -17.08 8.10
N ASN A 49 0.47 -17.77 9.23
CA ASN A 49 0.23 -19.22 9.25
C ASN A 49 -1.13 -19.59 8.65
N GLU A 50 -2.17 -18.77 8.88
CA GLU A 50 -3.45 -18.95 8.22
C GLU A 50 -3.37 -18.73 6.70
N LEU A 51 -2.71 -17.65 6.26
CA LEU A 51 -2.43 -17.41 4.85
C LEU A 51 -1.70 -18.61 4.24
N GLN A 52 -0.65 -19.10 4.90
CA GLN A 52 0.11 -20.26 4.43
C GLN A 52 -0.80 -21.47 4.23
N ARG A 53 -1.62 -21.81 5.23
CA ARG A 53 -2.56 -22.92 5.14
C ARG A 53 -3.50 -22.78 3.94
N VAL A 54 -4.12 -21.61 3.78
CA VAL A 54 -5.05 -21.34 2.67
C VAL A 54 -4.36 -21.48 1.32
N LEU A 55 -3.13 -20.99 1.17
CA LEU A 55 -2.36 -21.10 -0.07
C LEU A 55 -1.90 -22.54 -0.34
N VAL A 56 -1.49 -23.28 0.69
CA VAL A 56 -1.13 -24.70 0.58
C VAL A 56 -2.34 -25.52 0.12
N GLU A 57 -3.51 -25.29 0.70
CA GLU A 57 -4.74 -25.96 0.29
C GLU A 57 -5.12 -25.59 -1.15
N ALA A 58 -5.01 -24.33 -1.54
CA ALA A 58 -5.27 -23.89 -2.92
C ALA A 58 -4.26 -24.48 -3.92
N GLY A 59 -2.98 -24.52 -3.57
CA GLY A 59 -1.93 -25.14 -4.39
C GLY A 59 -2.18 -26.63 -4.61
N ARG A 60 -2.58 -27.36 -3.55
CA ARG A 60 -2.99 -28.78 -3.64
C ARG A 60 -4.22 -29.01 -4.53
N ARG A 61 -5.12 -28.03 -4.65
CA ARG A 61 -6.23 -28.05 -5.61
C ARG A 61 -5.80 -27.74 -7.06
N GLY A 62 -4.53 -27.41 -7.28
CA GLY A 62 -3.98 -27.08 -8.61
C GLY A 62 -4.14 -25.61 -9.01
N VAL A 63 -4.49 -24.73 -8.07
CA VAL A 63 -4.54 -23.28 -8.32
C VAL A 63 -3.12 -22.76 -8.57
N GLN A 64 -2.93 -21.91 -9.59
CA GLN A 64 -1.62 -21.29 -9.83
C GLN A 64 -1.40 -20.14 -8.85
N ILE A 65 -0.35 -20.21 -8.03
CA ILE A 65 -0.13 -19.22 -6.98
C ILE A 65 1.24 -18.57 -7.17
N ASP A 66 1.26 -17.24 -7.20
CA ASP A 66 2.45 -16.40 -7.16
C ASP A 66 2.39 -15.53 -5.91
N LEU A 67 3.26 -15.79 -4.94
CA LEU A 67 3.40 -15.01 -3.71
C LEU A 67 4.70 -14.19 -3.78
N THR A 68 4.57 -12.88 -3.91
CA THR A 68 5.70 -11.95 -3.85
C THR A 68 5.74 -11.24 -2.52
N VAL A 69 6.85 -11.39 -1.79
CA VAL A 69 7.10 -10.71 -0.52
C VAL A 69 8.33 -9.83 -0.59
N ASP A 70 8.32 -8.70 0.11
CA ASP A 70 9.49 -7.84 0.21
C ASP A 70 10.54 -8.48 1.14
N GLY A 71 11.77 -8.66 0.63
CA GLY A 71 12.85 -9.32 1.38
C GLY A 71 13.35 -8.56 2.61
N TYR A 72 12.96 -7.30 2.80
CA TYR A 72 13.24 -6.54 4.01
C TYR A 72 12.12 -6.75 5.02
N GLY A 73 10.86 -6.53 4.60
CA GLY A 73 9.68 -6.61 5.47
C GLY A 73 9.35 -8.04 5.93
N SER A 74 9.67 -9.05 5.12
CA SER A 74 9.33 -10.46 5.36
C SER A 74 10.57 -11.34 5.54
N SER A 75 11.59 -10.83 6.21
CA SER A 75 12.89 -11.51 6.27
C SER A 75 13.01 -12.64 7.27
N ASP A 76 12.01 -12.78 8.14
CA ASP A 76 12.06 -13.68 9.30
C ASP A 76 11.21 -14.95 9.06
N LEU A 77 10.80 -15.19 7.81
CA LEU A 77 10.13 -16.41 7.40
C LEU A 77 11.09 -17.60 7.47
N THR A 78 10.68 -18.67 8.17
CA THR A 78 11.53 -19.85 8.31
C THR A 78 11.56 -20.68 7.02
N THR A 79 12.59 -21.52 6.88
CA THR A 79 12.70 -22.45 5.77
C THR A 79 11.51 -23.39 5.72
N GLU A 80 11.02 -23.87 6.86
CA GLU A 80 9.85 -24.75 6.95
C GLU A 80 8.60 -24.04 6.43
N PHE A 81 8.46 -22.74 6.74
CA PHE A 81 7.33 -21.95 6.26
C PHE A 81 7.31 -21.85 4.73
N LEU A 82 8.49 -21.57 4.16
CA LEU A 82 8.66 -21.42 2.72
C LEU A 82 8.57 -22.77 1.99
N SER A 83 9.13 -23.83 2.56
CA SER A 83 9.07 -25.19 2.00
C SER A 83 7.64 -25.72 1.92
N ALA A 84 6.82 -25.50 2.96
CA ALA A 84 5.42 -25.92 2.92
C ALA A 84 4.65 -25.28 1.73
N LEU A 85 4.94 -24.01 1.43
CA LEU A 85 4.37 -23.29 0.28
C LEU A 85 4.87 -23.88 -1.04
N THR A 86 6.20 -23.99 -1.21
CA THR A 86 6.79 -24.44 -2.48
C THR A 86 6.46 -25.91 -2.79
N GLU A 87 6.41 -26.78 -1.77
CA GLU A 87 5.97 -28.17 -1.91
C GLU A 87 4.51 -28.30 -2.34
N ALA A 88 3.66 -27.33 -1.95
CA ALA A 88 2.27 -27.26 -2.42
C ALA A 88 2.12 -26.65 -3.82
N GLY A 89 3.23 -26.29 -4.48
CA GLY A 89 3.22 -25.70 -5.82
C GLY A 89 3.08 -24.17 -5.84
N VAL A 90 3.19 -23.50 -4.69
CA VAL A 90 3.21 -22.03 -4.63
C VAL A 90 4.56 -21.52 -5.11
N ARG A 91 4.56 -20.60 -6.07
CA ARG A 91 5.77 -19.88 -6.49
C ARG A 91 5.99 -18.70 -5.55
N VAL A 92 7.05 -18.77 -4.77
CA VAL A 92 7.41 -17.71 -3.82
C VAL A 92 8.51 -16.86 -4.42
N HIS A 93 8.31 -15.54 -4.42
CA HIS A 93 9.26 -14.56 -4.95
C HIS A 93 9.67 -13.58 -3.85
N LEU A 94 10.99 -13.40 -3.68
CA LEU A 94 11.57 -12.45 -2.76
C LEU A 94 12.01 -11.20 -3.51
N PHE A 95 11.40 -10.06 -3.19
CA PHE A 95 11.75 -8.76 -3.79
C PHE A 95 12.94 -8.13 -3.06
N ASP A 96 14.03 -7.91 -3.79
CA ASP A 96 15.28 -7.27 -3.37
C ASP A 96 15.79 -7.81 -2.02
N ALA A 97 15.78 -9.16 -1.88
CA ALA A 97 16.36 -9.86 -0.74
C ALA A 97 17.88 -9.81 -0.82
N LYS A 98 18.48 -8.95 0.01
CA LYS A 98 19.94 -8.89 0.16
C LYS A 98 20.36 -9.31 1.56
N SER A 99 21.45 -10.08 1.61
CA SER A 99 22.08 -10.53 2.83
C SER A 99 22.54 -9.35 3.71
N LYS A 100 22.52 -9.56 5.03
CA LYS A 100 23.09 -8.61 5.98
C LYS A 100 24.60 -8.51 5.74
N ILE A 101 25.14 -7.30 5.60
CA ILE A 101 26.58 -7.06 5.54
C ILE A 101 26.97 -6.40 6.87
N PHE A 102 27.87 -7.01 7.64
CA PHE A 102 28.22 -6.59 9.01
C PHE A 102 26.99 -6.42 9.94
N GLY A 103 25.98 -7.28 9.80
CA GLY A 103 24.74 -7.21 10.60
C GLY A 103 23.73 -6.15 10.16
N PHE A 104 24.09 -5.24 9.24
CA PHE A 104 23.20 -4.18 8.75
C PHE A 104 22.68 -4.46 7.34
N ARG A 105 21.41 -4.11 7.09
CA ARG A 105 20.80 -4.11 5.75
C ARG A 105 20.95 -2.74 5.11
N ARG A 106 21.58 -2.66 3.94
CA ARG A 106 21.83 -1.38 3.23
C ARG A 106 20.71 -0.99 2.26
N ASN A 107 19.77 -1.88 1.97
CA ASN A 107 18.65 -1.65 1.06
C ASN A 107 17.44 -1.03 1.80
N LEU A 108 17.56 0.19 2.30
CA LEU A 108 16.46 0.87 3.01
C LEU A 108 15.49 1.59 2.05
N PHE A 109 15.90 1.83 0.80
CA PHE A 109 15.14 2.62 -0.15
C PHE A 109 14.58 1.76 -1.29
N ARG A 110 13.51 2.26 -1.94
CA ARG A 110 12.93 1.67 -3.16
C ARG A 110 12.35 0.26 -2.94
N ARG A 111 11.78 0.04 -1.76
CA ARG A 111 11.12 -1.21 -1.38
C ARG A 111 9.75 -1.35 -2.03
N MET A 112 9.28 -2.59 -2.13
CA MET A 112 7.93 -2.89 -2.64
C MET A 112 6.94 -2.70 -1.50
N HIS A 113 6.18 -1.61 -1.52
CA HIS A 113 5.18 -1.29 -0.50
C HIS A 113 3.76 -1.66 -0.95
N HIS A 114 3.58 -2.43 -2.01
CA HIS A 114 2.25 -2.89 -2.40
C HIS A 114 1.65 -3.83 -1.34
N LYS A 115 0.32 -3.83 -1.27
CA LYS A 115 -0.51 -4.86 -0.64
C LYS A 115 -1.64 -5.13 -1.62
N ILE A 116 -1.39 -6.05 -2.54
CA ILE A 116 -2.30 -6.37 -3.63
C ILE A 116 -2.53 -7.87 -3.62
N VAL A 117 -3.80 -8.27 -3.65
CA VAL A 117 -4.20 -9.65 -3.92
C VAL A 117 -5.11 -9.64 -5.13
N VAL A 118 -4.88 -10.55 -6.07
CA VAL A 118 -5.78 -10.79 -7.21
C VAL A 118 -6.14 -12.27 -7.24
N VAL A 119 -7.43 -12.57 -7.23
CA VAL A 119 -7.93 -13.95 -7.33
C VAL A 119 -8.74 -14.12 -8.61
N ASP A 120 -8.37 -15.13 -9.39
CA ASP A 120 -8.98 -15.55 -10.66
C ASP A 120 -9.13 -14.45 -11.73
N ALA A 121 -8.44 -13.32 -11.55
CA ALA A 121 -8.64 -12.08 -12.32
C ALA A 121 -10.09 -11.54 -12.26
N GLU A 122 -10.83 -11.88 -11.20
CA GLU A 122 -12.23 -11.51 -11.00
C GLU A 122 -12.46 -10.60 -9.78
N ILE A 123 -11.63 -10.77 -8.76
CA ILE A 123 -11.63 -9.98 -7.53
C ILE A 123 -10.20 -9.52 -7.21
N ALA A 124 -10.07 -8.29 -6.75
CA ALA A 124 -8.81 -7.76 -6.26
C ALA A 124 -8.98 -7.09 -4.90
N PHE A 125 -7.92 -7.12 -4.11
CA PHE A 125 -7.79 -6.39 -2.86
C PHE A 125 -6.59 -5.44 -2.97
N VAL A 126 -6.76 -4.18 -2.57
CA VAL A 126 -5.70 -3.16 -2.57
C VAL A 126 -5.81 -2.34 -1.29
N GLY A 127 -4.69 -2.05 -0.61
CA GLY A 127 -4.78 -1.27 0.63
C GLY A 127 -3.47 -1.06 1.37
N GLY A 128 -3.60 -0.73 2.66
CA GLY A 128 -2.50 -0.59 3.62
C GLY A 128 -2.18 -1.85 4.42
N ILE A 129 -3.15 -2.77 4.54
CA ILE A 129 -3.12 -3.94 5.43
C ILE A 129 -2.13 -5.00 4.92
N ASN A 130 -1.12 -5.31 5.73
CA ASN A 130 -0.17 -6.41 5.47
C ASN A 130 -0.71 -7.75 6.03
N PHE A 131 0.03 -8.85 5.88
CA PHE A 131 -0.30 -10.12 6.51
C PHE A 131 0.45 -10.29 7.82
N SER A 132 -0.12 -9.71 8.89
CA SER A 132 0.43 -9.71 10.24
C SER A 132 -0.66 -9.54 11.30
N ALA A 133 -0.44 -10.11 12.48
CA ALA A 133 -1.37 -10.08 13.61
C ALA A 133 -1.59 -8.67 14.16
N ASP A 134 -0.66 -7.74 13.93
CA ASP A 134 -0.75 -6.33 14.35
C ASP A 134 -1.89 -5.54 13.67
N HIS A 135 -2.61 -6.11 12.72
CA HIS A 135 -3.85 -5.53 12.17
C HIS A 135 -5.12 -6.03 12.87
N LEU A 136 -5.01 -6.93 13.85
CA LEU A 136 -6.14 -7.45 14.63
C LEU A 136 -6.21 -6.75 15.99
N ALA A 137 -7.41 -6.46 16.46
CA ALA A 137 -7.70 -5.81 17.72
C ALA A 137 -7.16 -6.60 18.92
N ASP A 138 -7.14 -7.93 18.84
CA ASP A 138 -6.60 -8.80 19.88
C ASP A 138 -5.06 -8.80 19.95
N PHE A 139 -4.37 -8.06 19.07
CA PHE A 139 -2.97 -7.68 19.23
C PHE A 139 -2.77 -6.63 20.35
N GLY A 140 -3.86 -6.07 20.86
CA GLY A 140 -3.88 -5.14 21.98
C GLY A 140 -3.62 -3.69 21.55
N PRO A 141 -3.03 -2.85 22.42
CA PRO A 141 -2.86 -1.41 22.17
C PRO A 141 -2.06 -1.08 20.90
N MET A 142 -1.25 -2.03 20.41
CA MET A 142 -0.42 -1.87 19.21
C MET A 142 -1.15 -2.29 17.93
N ALA A 143 -2.42 -2.71 18.01
CA ALA A 143 -3.23 -3.01 16.85
C ALA A 143 -3.37 -1.80 15.94
N LYS A 144 -3.21 -1.98 14.63
CA LYS A 144 -3.21 -0.90 13.66
C LYS A 144 -4.61 -0.56 13.17
N GLN A 145 -4.94 0.72 13.15
CA GLN A 145 -6.08 1.26 12.42
C GLN A 145 -5.71 1.41 10.93
N ASP A 146 -6.27 0.58 10.05
CA ASP A 146 -5.92 0.57 8.62
C ASP A 146 -7.09 0.16 7.72
N TYR A 147 -6.91 0.33 6.41
CA TYR A 147 -7.95 0.16 5.40
C TYR A 147 -7.43 -0.58 4.17
N ALA A 148 -8.32 -1.39 3.60
CA ALA A 148 -8.19 -1.98 2.28
C ALA A 148 -9.52 -1.87 1.52
N VAL A 149 -9.48 -2.15 0.22
CA VAL A 149 -10.66 -2.20 -0.62
C VAL A 149 -10.71 -3.52 -1.36
N GLU A 150 -11.83 -4.22 -1.24
CA GLU A 150 -12.22 -5.31 -2.14
C GLU A 150 -12.88 -4.70 -3.37
N VAL A 151 -12.45 -5.08 -4.57
CA VAL A 151 -13.03 -4.60 -5.83
C VAL A 151 -13.30 -5.73 -6.82
N ARG A 152 -14.45 -5.64 -7.48
CA ARG A 152 -14.87 -6.50 -8.60
C ARG A 152 -15.27 -5.63 -9.79
N GLY A 153 -15.10 -6.18 -10.99
CA GLY A 153 -15.44 -5.49 -12.24
C GLY A 153 -14.22 -5.24 -13.13
N PRO A 154 -14.39 -4.48 -14.22
CA PRO A 154 -13.36 -4.37 -15.27
C PRO A 154 -12.02 -3.80 -14.80
N ILE A 155 -11.98 -3.06 -13.69
CA ILE A 155 -10.72 -2.56 -13.12
C ILE A 155 -9.77 -3.70 -12.69
N VAL A 156 -10.30 -4.87 -12.31
CA VAL A 156 -9.50 -6.02 -11.88
C VAL A 156 -8.55 -6.48 -12.99
N ALA A 157 -8.95 -6.40 -14.26
CA ALA A 157 -8.06 -6.73 -15.38
C ALA A 157 -6.84 -5.80 -15.46
N THR A 158 -6.99 -4.53 -15.04
CA THR A 158 -5.87 -3.58 -14.99
C THR A 158 -4.90 -3.94 -13.87
N ILE A 159 -5.43 -4.25 -12.68
CA ILE A 159 -4.63 -4.66 -11.50
C ILE A 159 -3.94 -5.99 -11.77
N HIS A 160 -4.65 -6.97 -12.34
CA HIS A 160 -4.12 -8.27 -12.71
C HIS A 160 -2.97 -8.15 -13.71
N ARG A 161 -3.13 -7.33 -14.76
CA ARG A 161 -2.04 -7.09 -15.72
C ARG A 161 -0.82 -6.47 -15.04
N PHE A 162 -1.03 -5.56 -14.10
CA PHE A 162 0.05 -4.92 -13.36
C PHE A 162 0.86 -5.94 -12.57
N VAL A 163 0.23 -6.76 -11.72
CA VAL A 163 0.95 -7.75 -10.91
C VAL A 163 1.62 -8.82 -11.78
N LEU A 164 1.00 -9.26 -12.88
CA LEU A 164 1.62 -10.23 -13.80
C LEU A 164 2.83 -9.66 -14.55
N GLN A 165 2.88 -8.34 -14.77
CA GLN A 165 4.03 -7.68 -15.41
C GLN A 165 5.24 -7.60 -14.49
N ALA A 166 5.03 -7.64 -13.17
CA ALA A 166 6.09 -7.62 -12.17
C ALA A 166 6.77 -8.99 -11.97
N LEU A 167 6.08 -10.09 -12.31
CA LEU A 167 6.59 -11.45 -12.14
C LEU A 167 7.72 -11.79 -13.13
N PRO A 168 8.64 -12.72 -12.78
CA PRO A 168 9.69 -13.16 -13.69
C PRO A 168 9.11 -13.80 -14.96
N ARG A 169 9.72 -13.51 -16.11
CA ARG A 169 9.32 -14.07 -17.41
C ARG A 169 9.83 -15.51 -17.57
N GLU A 170 9.39 -16.43 -16.73
CA GLU A 170 9.88 -17.82 -16.75
C GLU A 170 9.06 -18.76 -17.67
N ARG A 171 7.90 -18.33 -18.18
CA ARG A 171 7.14 -19.16 -19.14
C ARG A 171 7.47 -18.84 -20.60
N ARG A 172 8.11 -19.80 -21.28
CA ARG A 172 7.80 -20.07 -22.70
C ARG A 172 6.36 -20.58 -22.76
N ARG A 173 5.43 -19.68 -23.07
CA ARG A 173 4.02 -20.05 -23.24
C ARG A 173 3.89 -21.05 -24.39
N THR A 174 3.21 -22.16 -24.16
CA THR A 174 2.87 -23.06 -25.26
C THR A 174 1.82 -22.41 -26.16
N LEU A 175 1.86 -22.70 -27.47
CA LEU A 175 0.88 -22.17 -28.44
C LEU A 175 -0.57 -22.42 -27.97
N ARG A 176 -0.84 -23.57 -27.36
CA ARG A 176 -2.16 -23.94 -26.81
C ARG A 176 -2.63 -23.00 -25.70
N GLN A 177 -1.74 -22.60 -24.78
CA GLN A 177 -2.03 -21.64 -23.72
C GLN A 177 -2.29 -20.24 -24.29
N VAL A 178 -1.45 -19.81 -25.24
CA VAL A 178 -1.63 -18.52 -25.92
C VAL A 178 -2.97 -18.46 -26.67
N LEU A 179 -3.33 -19.54 -27.37
CA LEU A 179 -4.58 -19.64 -28.13
C LEU A 179 -5.79 -19.67 -27.19
N GLY A 180 -5.73 -20.46 -26.12
CA GLY A 180 -6.78 -20.53 -25.09
C GLY A 180 -7.01 -19.17 -24.41
N GLU A 181 -5.94 -18.48 -24.03
CA GLU A 181 -6.01 -17.12 -23.48
C GLU A 181 -6.49 -16.09 -24.51
N TRP A 182 -6.15 -16.23 -25.79
CA TRP A 182 -6.66 -15.36 -26.84
C TRP A 182 -8.17 -15.54 -27.05
N LEU A 183 -8.64 -16.79 -27.05
CA LEU A 183 -10.07 -17.14 -27.09
C LEU A 183 -10.82 -16.63 -25.86
N GLU A 184 -10.27 -16.85 -24.65
CA GLU A 184 -10.84 -16.31 -23.42
C GLU A 184 -10.82 -14.78 -23.41
N ARG A 185 -9.75 -14.13 -23.86
CA ARG A 185 -9.70 -12.66 -24.01
C ARG A 185 -10.74 -12.15 -24.99
N ARG A 186 -10.98 -12.82 -26.12
CA ARG A 186 -12.07 -12.48 -27.04
C ARG A 186 -13.43 -12.67 -26.40
N ARG A 187 -13.64 -13.77 -25.67
CA ARG A 187 -14.90 -14.04 -24.95
C ARG A 187 -15.15 -13.03 -23.84
N ARG A 188 -14.12 -12.67 -23.06
CA ARG A 188 -14.18 -11.65 -22.00
C ARG A 188 -14.36 -10.26 -22.59
N ALA A 189 -13.63 -9.88 -23.63
CA ALA A 189 -13.83 -8.59 -24.31
C ALA A 189 -15.22 -8.51 -24.95
N ALA A 190 -15.76 -9.62 -25.48
CA ALA A 190 -17.13 -9.68 -25.97
C ALA A 190 -18.14 -9.60 -24.81
N ALA A 191 -17.92 -10.29 -23.69
CA ALA A 191 -18.76 -10.21 -22.49
C ALA A 191 -18.70 -8.82 -21.83
N GLU A 192 -17.53 -8.19 -21.78
CA GLU A 192 -17.30 -6.82 -21.32
C GLU A 192 -17.88 -5.78 -22.28
N ALA A 193 -17.88 -6.04 -23.59
CA ALA A 193 -18.60 -5.21 -24.55
C ALA A 193 -20.12 -5.35 -24.40
N SER A 194 -20.59 -6.56 -24.06
CA SER A 194 -22.00 -6.86 -23.78
C SER A 194 -22.47 -6.26 -22.44
N LEU A 195 -21.62 -6.27 -21.42
CA LEU A 195 -21.83 -5.63 -20.11
C LEU A 195 -21.63 -4.11 -20.18
N GLY A 196 -20.72 -3.64 -21.04
CA GLY A 196 -20.49 -2.24 -21.35
C GLY A 196 -21.61 -1.58 -22.14
N ALA A 197 -22.63 -2.34 -22.57
CA ALA A 197 -23.91 -1.83 -23.03
C ALA A 197 -24.90 -1.55 -21.88
N ARG A 198 -24.63 -1.98 -20.63
CA ARG A 198 -25.41 -1.69 -19.41
C ARG A 198 -24.79 -0.57 -18.58
N ARG A 199 -24.27 0.47 -19.26
CA ARG A 199 -23.21 1.38 -18.79
C ARG A 199 -23.59 2.44 -17.75
N GLU A 200 -24.67 2.27 -17.00
CA GLU A 200 -25.12 3.26 -16.02
C GLU A 200 -24.92 2.84 -14.55
N ASP A 201 -24.81 1.55 -14.24
CA ASP A 201 -24.72 1.07 -12.85
C ASP A 201 -23.32 0.57 -12.48
N GLY A 202 -22.54 1.40 -11.77
CA GLY A 202 -21.33 0.97 -11.06
C GLY A 202 -20.21 2.02 -10.96
N ALA A 203 -19.38 1.90 -9.92
CA ALA A 203 -18.29 2.82 -9.60
C ALA A 203 -17.32 3.04 -10.77
N LEU A 204 -16.87 4.28 -10.96
CA LEU A 204 -15.67 4.57 -11.74
C LEU A 204 -14.44 4.28 -10.87
N ALA A 205 -13.50 3.50 -11.37
CA ALA A 205 -12.27 3.18 -10.66
C ALA A 205 -11.04 3.51 -11.50
N ALA A 206 -9.97 3.95 -10.86
CA ALA A 206 -8.65 4.11 -11.46
C ALA A 206 -7.60 3.49 -10.55
N PHE A 207 -6.85 2.52 -11.08
CA PHE A 207 -5.69 1.96 -10.41
C PHE A 207 -4.46 2.81 -10.75
N VAL A 208 -3.84 3.39 -9.72
CA VAL A 208 -2.78 4.38 -9.87
C VAL A 208 -1.57 3.92 -9.07
N VAL A 209 -0.44 3.82 -9.74
CA VAL A 209 0.82 3.35 -9.15
C VAL A 209 1.82 4.47 -9.07
N ARG A 210 2.80 4.30 -8.19
CA ARG A 210 4.01 5.12 -8.14
C ARG A 210 5.23 4.20 -8.23
N ASP A 211 6.11 4.49 -9.18
CA ASP A 211 7.35 3.77 -9.40
C ASP A 211 8.54 4.72 -9.62
N ASN A 212 9.74 4.15 -9.80
CA ASN A 212 10.95 4.91 -10.08
C ASN A 212 11.20 5.17 -11.59
N GLY A 213 10.30 4.68 -12.44
CA GLY A 213 10.33 4.78 -13.89
C GLY A 213 9.36 5.84 -14.42
N MET A 214 8.26 5.39 -15.01
CA MET A 214 7.29 6.23 -15.73
C MET A 214 6.21 6.86 -14.85
N HIS A 215 6.01 6.35 -13.63
CA HIS A 215 4.91 6.70 -12.74
C HIS A 215 5.36 7.44 -11.47
N ARG A 216 6.41 8.27 -11.57
CA ARG A 216 7.07 8.90 -10.41
C ARG A 216 6.20 9.77 -9.50
N ASN A 217 5.09 10.31 -9.99
CA ASN A 217 4.23 11.24 -9.24
C ASN A 217 2.75 11.09 -9.57
N ASP A 218 2.33 9.95 -10.10
CA ASP A 218 0.94 9.77 -10.56
C ASP A 218 -0.03 9.77 -9.36
N ILE A 219 0.34 9.18 -8.21
CA ILE A 219 -0.47 9.24 -6.97
C ILE A 219 -0.60 10.68 -6.44
N GLU A 220 0.52 11.40 -6.20
CA GLU A 220 0.48 12.81 -5.72
C GLU A 220 -0.33 13.71 -6.67
N ARG A 221 -0.24 13.47 -7.99
CA ARG A 221 -0.99 14.22 -8.99
C ARG A 221 -2.50 14.07 -8.80
N GLN A 222 -3.00 12.89 -8.48
CA GLN A 222 -4.44 12.66 -8.31
C GLN A 222 -4.97 13.31 -7.04
N TYR A 223 -4.24 13.20 -5.92
CA TYR A 223 -4.54 13.99 -4.72
C TYR A 223 -4.65 15.47 -5.06
N ARG A 224 -3.65 16.02 -5.76
CA ARG A 224 -3.67 17.44 -6.15
C ARG A 224 -4.86 17.81 -7.03
N ILE A 225 -5.26 16.94 -7.96
CA ILE A 225 -6.47 17.16 -8.77
C ILE A 225 -7.71 17.20 -7.86
N ALA A 226 -7.85 16.24 -6.95
CA ALA A 226 -8.96 16.16 -6.01
C ALA A 226 -9.05 17.41 -5.11
N PHE A 227 -7.95 17.82 -4.47
CA PHE A 227 -7.90 19.05 -3.64
C PHE A 227 -8.24 20.33 -4.41
N ARG A 228 -7.93 20.38 -5.71
CA ARG A 228 -8.27 21.54 -6.56
C ARG A 228 -9.73 21.54 -6.98
N ALA A 229 -10.30 20.36 -7.19
CA ALA A 229 -11.69 20.17 -7.58
C ALA A 229 -12.66 20.29 -6.39
N ALA A 230 -12.17 20.06 -5.16
CA ALA A 230 -12.96 20.06 -3.94
C ALA A 230 -13.79 21.34 -3.76
N ARG A 231 -15.06 21.15 -3.40
CA ARG A 231 -16.10 22.18 -3.24
C ARG A 231 -16.64 22.27 -1.82
N SER A 232 -16.80 21.15 -1.13
CA SER A 232 -17.44 21.05 0.18
C SER A 232 -16.46 20.62 1.26
N TYR A 233 -15.86 19.44 1.13
CA TYR A 233 -14.94 18.91 2.14
C TYR A 233 -13.86 17.99 1.57
N VAL A 234 -12.78 17.85 2.32
CA VAL A 234 -11.74 16.83 2.13
C VAL A 234 -11.43 16.24 3.50
N CYS A 235 -11.57 14.93 3.66
CA CYS A 235 -11.10 14.22 4.85
C CYS A 235 -10.00 13.23 4.45
N LEU A 236 -8.87 13.25 5.15
CA LEU A 236 -7.69 12.47 4.82
C LEU A 236 -7.08 11.86 6.08
N ALA A 237 -6.93 10.54 6.10
CA ALA A 237 -6.22 9.82 7.15
C ALA A 237 -4.88 9.29 6.60
N ASN A 238 -3.77 9.67 7.24
CA ASN A 238 -2.45 9.21 6.85
C ASN A 238 -1.52 9.03 8.04
N ALA A 239 -0.88 7.85 8.11
CA ALA A 239 0.09 7.51 9.14
C ALA A 239 1.31 8.45 9.15
N TYR A 240 1.85 8.77 7.96
CA TYR A 240 3.04 9.60 7.81
C TYR A 240 2.78 10.74 6.84
N PHE A 241 2.75 11.96 7.38
CA PHE A 241 2.33 13.14 6.65
C PHE A 241 3.42 14.20 6.56
N PHE A 242 4.17 14.14 5.47
CA PHE A 242 5.15 15.14 5.06
C PHE A 242 5.06 15.37 3.54
N PRO A 243 3.90 15.84 3.02
CA PRO A 243 3.65 15.84 1.60
C PRO A 243 4.51 16.85 0.86
N GLY A 244 4.65 16.64 -0.45
CA GLY A 244 5.32 17.57 -1.33
C GLY A 244 4.72 18.98 -1.28
N TYR A 245 5.56 20.00 -1.49
CA TYR A 245 5.17 21.42 -1.43
C TYR A 245 3.92 21.75 -2.28
N ARG A 246 3.77 21.10 -3.44
CA ARG A 246 2.64 21.36 -4.33
C ARG A 246 1.33 20.89 -3.74
N LEU A 247 1.32 19.72 -3.09
CA LEU A 247 0.16 19.19 -2.39
C LEU A 247 -0.21 20.05 -1.17
N LEU A 248 0.78 20.45 -0.35
CA LEU A 248 0.55 21.41 0.75
C LEU A 248 -0.09 22.71 0.29
N ARG A 249 0.40 23.26 -0.84
CA ARG A 249 -0.17 24.48 -1.42
C ARG A 249 -1.61 24.28 -1.88
N ASP A 250 -1.92 23.13 -2.49
CA ASP A 250 -3.26 22.83 -2.98
C ASP A 250 -4.24 22.62 -1.79
N MET A 251 -3.82 21.96 -0.70
CA MET A 251 -4.57 21.86 0.57
C MET A 251 -4.91 23.24 1.17
N ARG A 252 -3.91 24.10 1.34
CA ARG A 252 -4.10 25.46 1.89
C ARG A 252 -5.02 26.31 1.01
N ARG A 253 -4.96 26.11 -0.32
CA ARG A 253 -5.86 26.80 -1.25
C ARG A 253 -7.28 26.27 -1.14
N ALA A 254 -7.49 24.98 -0.90
CA ALA A 254 -8.82 24.42 -0.67
C ALA A 254 -9.44 25.01 0.60
N ALA A 255 -8.73 24.98 1.73
CA ALA A 255 -9.19 25.55 2.99
C ALA A 255 -9.55 27.05 2.85
N ARG A 256 -8.70 27.85 2.19
CA ARG A 256 -8.98 29.27 1.92
C ARG A 256 -10.15 29.54 0.98
N ARG A 257 -10.55 28.57 0.15
CA ARG A 257 -11.77 28.66 -0.66
C ARG A 257 -13.04 28.39 0.15
N GLY A 258 -12.92 28.00 1.43
CA GLY A 258 -14.04 27.62 2.28
C GLY A 258 -14.32 26.12 2.31
N VAL A 259 -13.50 25.29 1.65
CA VAL A 259 -13.60 23.82 1.73
C VAL A 259 -13.18 23.37 3.14
N ARG A 260 -13.97 22.52 3.80
CA ARG A 260 -13.60 21.91 5.08
C ARG A 260 -12.52 20.86 4.85
N VAL A 261 -11.27 21.17 5.21
CA VAL A 261 -10.13 20.24 5.04
C VAL A 261 -9.75 19.67 6.40
N GLU A 262 -9.94 18.37 6.59
CA GLU A 262 -9.71 17.62 7.82
C GLU A 262 -8.61 16.56 7.60
N LEU A 263 -7.58 16.58 8.45
CA LEU A 263 -6.47 15.65 8.41
C LEU A 263 -6.45 14.83 9.70
N ILE A 264 -6.52 13.51 9.59
CA ILE A 264 -6.33 12.55 10.69
C ILE A 264 -4.92 11.99 10.58
N LEU A 265 -4.08 12.30 11.57
CA LEU A 265 -2.65 12.00 11.56
C LEU A 265 -2.29 11.16 12.79
N GLN A 266 -1.20 10.41 12.70
CA GLN A 266 -0.67 9.65 13.84
C GLN A 266 -0.32 10.60 15.01
N GLY A 267 -0.89 10.33 16.20
CA GLY A 267 -0.50 10.99 17.44
C GLY A 267 0.88 10.53 17.95
N GLU A 268 1.55 11.41 18.68
CA GLU A 268 2.86 11.20 19.35
C GLU A 268 3.99 10.56 18.50
N PRO A 269 4.75 11.36 17.74
CA PRO A 269 5.98 10.87 17.10
C PRO A 269 7.06 10.57 18.15
N ASP A 270 7.66 9.36 18.07
CA ASP A 270 8.73 8.89 18.96
C ASP A 270 10.00 9.76 18.91
N MET A 271 10.27 10.43 17.78
CA MET A 271 11.51 11.19 17.57
C MET A 271 11.31 12.71 17.78
N PRO A 272 12.09 13.36 18.67
CA PRO A 272 11.96 14.80 18.95
C PRO A 272 12.09 15.70 17.73
N ILE A 273 12.97 15.35 16.78
CA ILE A 273 13.18 16.12 15.55
C ILE A 273 11.96 16.04 14.61
N VAL A 274 11.34 14.87 14.52
CA VAL A 274 10.12 14.65 13.72
C VAL A 274 8.95 15.41 14.35
N ARG A 275 8.86 15.41 15.69
CA ARG A 275 7.86 16.19 16.43
C ARG A 275 7.97 17.69 16.16
N ILE A 276 9.18 18.24 16.12
CA ILE A 276 9.40 19.65 15.77
C ILE A 276 8.96 19.90 14.32
N ALA A 277 9.42 19.09 13.36
CA ALA A 277 9.06 19.26 11.95
C ALA A 277 7.54 19.14 11.71
N ALA A 278 6.87 18.20 12.36
CA ALA A 278 5.43 18.00 12.32
C ALA A 278 4.67 19.22 12.88
N ARG A 279 5.06 19.75 14.05
CA ARG A 279 4.45 20.95 14.64
C ARG A 279 4.55 22.16 13.71
N MET A 280 5.66 22.33 13.01
CA MET A 280 5.85 23.43 12.06
C MET A 280 4.96 23.28 10.82
N LEU A 281 4.80 22.05 10.34
CA LEU A 281 3.87 21.72 9.27
C LEU A 281 2.42 21.97 9.69
N TYR A 282 2.06 21.58 10.91
CA TYR A 282 0.71 21.73 11.46
C TYR A 282 0.35 23.20 11.56
N GLU A 283 1.20 24.02 12.20
CA GLU A 283 1.02 25.47 12.28
C GLU A 283 0.80 26.12 10.92
N HIS A 284 1.52 25.65 9.89
CA HIS A 284 1.39 26.17 8.54
C HIS A 284 0.03 25.87 7.88
N LEU A 285 -0.58 24.73 8.21
CA LEU A 285 -1.86 24.27 7.69
C LEU A 285 -3.03 24.81 8.52
N LEU A 286 -2.93 24.78 9.85
CA LEU A 286 -3.90 25.31 10.79
C LEU A 286 -4.18 26.81 10.52
N ARG A 287 -3.13 27.62 10.32
CA ARG A 287 -3.28 29.04 9.93
C ARG A 287 -3.96 29.27 8.58
N ALA A 288 -4.06 28.25 7.74
CA ALA A 288 -4.77 28.33 6.46
C ALA A 288 -6.23 27.84 6.56
N GLY A 289 -6.68 27.42 7.75
CA GLY A 289 -8.04 26.89 7.98
C GLY A 289 -8.16 25.37 7.82
N VAL A 290 -7.05 24.64 7.67
CA VAL A 290 -7.05 23.17 7.70
C VAL A 290 -7.21 22.73 9.15
N ARG A 291 -8.05 21.73 9.40
CA ARG A 291 -8.24 21.10 10.71
C ARG A 291 -7.35 19.86 10.78
N ILE A 292 -6.66 19.70 11.90
CA ILE A 292 -5.76 18.57 12.12
C ILE A 292 -6.23 17.86 13.39
N HIS A 293 -6.35 16.55 13.31
CA HIS A 293 -6.80 15.65 14.35
C HIS A 293 -5.70 14.60 14.55
N GLU A 294 -5.15 14.51 15.75
CA GLU A 294 -4.20 13.44 16.11
C GLU A 294 -4.99 12.23 16.61
N TYR A 295 -4.81 11.07 15.98
CA TYR A 295 -5.39 9.81 16.43
C TYR A 295 -4.58 9.26 17.61
N CYS A 296 -5.25 8.96 18.73
CA CYS A 296 -4.59 8.73 20.02
C CYS A 296 -4.87 7.35 20.65
N GLU A 297 -5.67 6.50 20.01
CA GLU A 297 -6.07 5.22 20.60
C GLU A 297 -5.02 4.12 20.37
N ARG A 298 -4.56 3.97 19.13
CA ARG A 298 -3.62 2.92 18.70
C ARG A 298 -2.84 3.40 17.47
N PRO A 299 -1.85 2.66 16.94
CA PRO A 299 -1.16 3.07 15.73
C PRO A 299 -2.10 3.25 14.53
N LEU A 300 -2.15 4.46 13.96
CA LEU A 300 -2.79 4.77 12.70
C LEU A 300 -1.89 4.33 11.54
N HIS A 301 -2.39 3.40 10.74
CA HIS A 301 -1.74 2.98 9.50
C HIS A 301 -2.59 3.28 8.25
N GLY A 302 -3.70 4.01 8.37
CA GLY A 302 -4.52 4.39 7.22
C GLY A 302 -3.76 5.21 6.15
N LYS A 303 -4.10 4.98 4.88
CA LYS A 303 -3.70 5.82 3.73
C LYS A 303 -4.92 6.07 2.83
N VAL A 304 -5.90 6.76 3.39
CA VAL A 304 -7.20 6.97 2.77
C VAL A 304 -7.55 8.44 2.70
N ALA A 305 -8.33 8.81 1.69
CA ALA A 305 -8.92 10.14 1.62
C ALA A 305 -10.25 10.10 0.87
N VAL A 306 -11.09 11.08 1.18
CA VAL A 306 -12.39 11.31 0.56
C VAL A 306 -12.59 12.80 0.29
N VAL A 307 -13.24 13.12 -0.82
CA VAL A 307 -13.56 14.48 -1.29
C VAL A 307 -15.00 14.52 -1.79
N ASP A 308 -15.80 15.42 -1.21
CA ASP A 308 -17.16 15.80 -1.63
C ASP A 308 -18.15 14.62 -1.84
N ASP A 309 -18.03 13.52 -1.09
CA ASP A 309 -18.78 12.27 -1.32
C ASP A 309 -18.69 11.73 -2.76
N GLU A 310 -17.72 12.20 -3.56
CA GLU A 310 -17.61 11.85 -4.98
C GLU A 310 -16.33 11.09 -5.27
N TRP A 311 -15.21 11.49 -4.66
CA TRP A 311 -13.90 10.89 -4.93
C TRP A 311 -13.32 10.33 -3.66
N SER A 312 -12.78 9.12 -3.73
CA SER A 312 -12.05 8.51 -2.63
C SER A 312 -10.82 7.75 -3.12
N THR A 313 -9.89 7.49 -2.20
CA THR A 313 -8.72 6.65 -2.46
C THR A 313 -8.44 5.75 -1.26
N VAL A 314 -8.04 4.52 -1.55
CA VAL A 314 -7.48 3.55 -0.61
C VAL A 314 -6.23 2.95 -1.23
N GLY A 315 -5.16 2.77 -0.47
CA GLY A 315 -3.92 2.21 -1.02
C GLY A 315 -2.80 2.12 -0.01
N SER A 316 -1.58 1.97 -0.53
CA SER A 316 -0.37 1.80 0.29
C SER A 316 0.41 3.10 0.50
N SER A 317 0.17 4.12 -0.33
CA SER A 317 1.00 5.32 -0.39
C SER A 317 0.80 6.24 0.82
N ASN A 318 1.87 6.40 1.58
CA ASN A 318 1.93 7.44 2.60
C ASN A 318 2.26 8.78 1.95
N LEU A 319 1.82 9.87 2.56
CA LEU A 319 2.07 11.21 2.04
C LEU A 319 3.37 11.78 2.60
N ASP A 320 4.45 11.01 2.52
CA ASP A 320 5.80 11.38 2.95
C ASP A 320 6.79 11.36 1.78
N PRO A 321 7.96 12.02 1.91
CA PRO A 321 8.88 12.16 0.79
C PRO A 321 9.45 10.82 0.31
N LEU A 322 9.63 9.82 1.16
CA LEU A 322 10.16 8.50 0.79
C LEU A 322 9.13 7.68 0.03
N SER A 323 7.89 7.61 0.52
CA SER A 323 6.80 6.93 -0.18
C SER A 323 6.54 7.58 -1.54
N LEU A 324 6.47 8.91 -1.59
CA LEU A 324 6.20 9.64 -2.83
C LEU A 324 7.40 9.68 -3.81
N SER A 325 8.64 9.53 -3.33
CA SER A 325 9.85 9.72 -4.16
C SER A 325 10.72 8.49 -4.36
N LEU A 326 10.54 7.39 -3.62
CA LEU A 326 11.41 6.21 -3.72
C LEU A 326 10.67 4.87 -3.74
N ASN A 327 9.63 4.65 -2.93
CA ASN A 327 8.98 3.34 -2.77
C ASN A 327 8.00 2.99 -3.89
N LEU A 328 7.78 1.71 -4.14
CA LEU A 328 6.75 1.26 -5.08
C LEU A 328 5.40 1.22 -4.35
N GLU A 329 4.45 2.01 -4.83
CA GLU A 329 3.15 2.21 -4.16
C GLU A 329 2.00 2.03 -5.14
N ALA A 330 0.84 1.62 -4.61
CA ALA A 330 -0.38 1.45 -5.40
C ALA A 330 -1.61 1.93 -4.63
N ASN A 331 -2.45 2.70 -5.31
CA ASN A 331 -3.74 3.17 -4.81
C ASN A 331 -4.85 2.80 -5.79
N LEU A 332 -6.01 2.44 -5.24
CA LEU A 332 -7.27 2.42 -5.97
C LEU A 332 -8.03 3.72 -5.67
N MET A 333 -8.36 4.44 -6.74
CA MET A 333 -9.18 5.65 -6.67
C MET A 333 -10.57 5.33 -7.19
N LEU A 334 -11.58 5.81 -6.50
CA LEU A 334 -12.98 5.52 -6.79
C LEU A 334 -13.74 6.82 -6.98
N ARG A 335 -14.70 6.80 -7.91
CA ARG A 335 -15.84 7.71 -7.89
C ARG A 335 -17.10 6.88 -7.73
N ASP A 336 -17.57 6.85 -6.50
CA ASP A 336 -18.72 6.10 -6.04
C ASP A 336 -19.22 6.78 -4.77
N ARG A 337 -20.46 7.28 -4.82
CA ARG A 337 -21.02 8.06 -3.72
C ARG A 337 -21.20 7.23 -2.47
N ALA A 338 -21.70 5.99 -2.60
CA ALA A 338 -21.95 5.13 -1.45
C ALA A 338 -20.65 4.77 -0.74
N PHE A 339 -19.60 4.44 -1.49
CA PHE A 339 -18.27 4.16 -0.94
C PHE A 339 -17.66 5.40 -0.30
N ALA A 340 -17.76 6.57 -0.95
CA ALA A 340 -17.20 7.81 -0.41
C ALA A 340 -17.89 8.20 0.91
N THR A 341 -19.22 8.08 0.98
CA THR A 341 -19.98 8.34 2.21
C THR A 341 -19.62 7.34 3.31
N ASP A 342 -19.58 6.02 3.06
CA ASP A 342 -19.17 5.02 4.06
C ASP A 342 -17.75 5.27 4.60
N LEU A 343 -16.81 5.64 3.72
CA LEU A 343 -15.47 6.03 4.15
C LEU A 343 -15.50 7.31 5.00
N HIS A 344 -16.24 8.34 4.58
CA HIS A 344 -16.32 9.60 5.33
C HIS A 344 -16.93 9.38 6.72
N GLU A 345 -18.02 8.63 6.84
CA GLU A 345 -18.66 8.32 8.12
C GLU A 345 -17.73 7.59 9.10
N ARG A 346 -16.89 6.67 8.61
CA ARG A 346 -15.88 6.00 9.45
C ARG A 346 -14.80 6.97 9.92
N LEU A 347 -14.35 7.87 9.04
CA LEU A 347 -13.34 8.85 9.41
C LEU A 347 -13.87 9.92 10.37
N GLU A 348 -15.13 10.35 10.22
CA GLU A 348 -15.80 11.25 11.19
C GLU A 348 -15.92 10.56 12.55
N ARG A 349 -16.34 9.29 12.60
CA ARG A 349 -16.37 8.53 13.85
C ARG A 349 -14.99 8.45 14.52
N LEU A 350 -13.94 8.20 13.73
CA LEU A 350 -12.57 8.24 14.26
C LEU A 350 -12.21 9.61 14.85
N ILE A 351 -12.62 10.70 14.19
CA ILE A 351 -12.39 12.07 14.68
C ILE A 351 -13.12 12.30 16.01
N GLU A 352 -14.39 11.89 16.09
CA GLU A 352 -15.27 12.12 17.24
C GLU A 352 -14.87 11.28 18.47
N GLU A 353 -14.52 10.02 18.26
CA GLU A 353 -14.36 9.05 19.35
C GLU A 353 -12.89 8.89 19.79
N HIS A 354 -11.93 9.12 18.90
CA HIS A 354 -10.55 8.65 19.10
C HIS A 354 -9.46 9.68 18.76
N CYS A 355 -9.82 10.89 18.32
CA CYS A 355 -8.85 11.91 17.97
C CYS A 355 -8.88 13.13 18.90
N THR A 356 -7.73 13.76 19.05
CA THR A 356 -7.58 15.09 19.66
C THR A 356 -7.45 16.15 18.57
N ALA A 357 -8.29 17.18 18.61
CA ALA A 357 -8.18 18.31 17.69
C ALA A 357 -6.96 19.17 18.04
N MET A 358 -6.16 19.51 17.02
CA MET A 358 -4.97 20.35 17.17
C MET A 358 -5.32 21.82 16.99
N GLU A 359 -4.92 22.64 17.95
CA GLU A 359 -5.10 24.08 17.89
C GLU A 359 -3.84 24.78 17.38
N SER A 360 -4.01 25.90 16.66
CA SER A 360 -2.88 26.77 16.34
C SER A 360 -2.48 27.52 17.60
N GLY A 361 -1.21 27.50 17.96
CA GLY A 361 -0.68 28.10 19.20
C GLY A 361 -0.70 29.63 19.25
N GLY A 362 -1.51 30.32 18.44
CA GLY A 362 -1.84 31.75 18.56
C GLY A 362 -0.69 32.75 18.45
N ALA A 363 0.56 32.31 18.25
CA ALA A 363 1.72 33.19 18.32
C ALA A 363 1.74 34.20 17.17
N ARG A 364 1.29 35.42 17.47
CA ARG A 364 1.19 36.60 16.59
C ARG A 364 2.53 37.09 16.03
N ASN A 365 3.65 36.60 16.54
CA ASN A 365 4.98 36.80 16.00
C ASN A 365 5.88 35.63 16.40
N PRO A 366 6.13 34.63 15.53
CA PRO A 366 7.23 33.72 15.78
C PRO A 366 8.53 34.53 15.69
N GLY A 367 9.27 34.65 16.79
CA GLY A 367 10.61 35.26 16.75
C GLY A 367 11.44 34.65 15.62
N LEU A 368 12.36 35.41 15.02
CA LEU A 368 13.16 35.03 13.84
C LEU A 368 13.71 33.59 13.91
N TRP A 369 14.05 33.14 15.12
CA TRP A 369 14.53 31.81 15.47
C TRP A 369 13.57 30.65 15.14
N ARG A 370 12.24 30.87 15.09
CA ARG A 370 11.22 29.88 14.65
C ARG A 370 10.98 29.90 13.13
N LEU A 371 11.38 30.97 12.43
CA LEU A 371 11.26 31.08 10.98
C LEU A 371 12.39 30.31 10.25
N MET A 372 13.59 30.25 10.83
CA MET A 372 14.73 29.56 10.23
C MET A 372 14.51 28.05 10.04
N PRO A 373 14.03 27.28 11.03
CA PRO A 373 13.76 25.85 10.82
C PRO A 373 12.53 25.62 9.90
N SER A 374 11.58 26.57 9.86
CA SER A 374 10.41 26.51 8.94
C SER A 374 10.88 26.58 7.50
N PHE A 375 11.81 27.50 7.24
CA PHE A 375 12.46 27.67 5.95
C PHE A 375 13.26 26.42 5.55
N VAL A 376 13.99 25.81 6.50
CA VAL A 376 14.76 24.58 6.25
C VAL A 376 13.83 23.41 5.93
N VAL A 377 12.83 23.11 6.75
CA VAL A 377 11.84 22.03 6.49
C VAL A 377 11.17 22.27 5.13
N PHE A 378 10.79 23.51 4.84
CA PHE A 378 10.20 23.89 3.56
C PHE A 378 11.15 23.66 2.37
N HIS A 379 12.42 24.05 2.48
CA HIS A 379 13.40 23.88 1.42
C HIS A 379 13.73 22.39 1.22
N VAL A 380 13.80 21.62 2.30
CA VAL A 380 13.95 20.17 2.29
C VAL A 380 12.79 19.53 1.54
N LEU A 381 11.53 19.75 1.95
CA LEU A 381 10.36 19.18 1.26
C LEU A 381 10.28 19.58 -0.21
N ARG A 382 10.66 20.81 -0.56
CA ARG A 382 10.67 21.29 -1.95
C ARG A 382 11.77 20.66 -2.80
N ARG A 383 12.95 20.39 -2.22
CA ARG A 383 14.13 19.87 -2.94
C ARG A 383 14.26 18.36 -2.83
N PHE A 384 13.60 17.71 -1.88
CA PHE A 384 13.71 16.28 -1.62
C PHE A 384 13.49 15.42 -2.87
N PRO A 385 12.45 15.65 -3.71
CA PRO A 385 12.28 14.84 -4.91
C PRO A 385 13.46 14.92 -5.88
N LYS A 386 14.19 16.05 -5.90
CA LYS A 386 15.42 16.19 -6.69
C LYS A 386 16.58 15.46 -6.02
N TRP A 387 16.78 15.63 -4.72
CA TRP A 387 17.83 14.94 -3.97
C TRP A 387 17.67 13.42 -3.96
N ALA A 388 16.44 12.92 -3.90
CA ALA A 388 16.13 11.50 -3.97
C ALA A 388 16.63 10.84 -5.28
N THR A 389 16.79 11.62 -6.37
CA THR A 389 17.39 11.11 -7.62
C THR A 389 18.90 10.92 -7.53
N TRP A 390 19.57 11.54 -6.56
CA TRP A 390 21.01 11.40 -6.32
C TRP A 390 21.35 10.17 -5.45
N LEU A 391 20.35 9.57 -4.79
CA LEU A 391 20.55 8.32 -4.05
C LEU A 391 20.85 7.17 -5.01
N PRO A 392 21.78 6.26 -4.66
CA PRO A 392 22.16 5.13 -5.49
C PRO A 392 20.92 4.42 -6.06
N THR A 393 20.90 4.25 -7.37
CA THR A 393 19.88 3.49 -8.07
C THR A 393 20.36 2.06 -8.18
N HIS A 394 19.67 1.14 -7.51
CA HIS A 394 19.81 -0.28 -7.79
C HIS A 394 18.53 -0.73 -8.49
N GLU A 395 18.69 -1.56 -9.50
CA GLU A 395 17.56 -2.24 -10.14
C GLU A 395 17.08 -3.34 -9.19
N PRO A 396 15.82 -3.29 -8.70
CA PRO A 396 15.33 -4.29 -7.77
C PRO A 396 15.36 -5.68 -8.41
N GLN A 397 15.86 -6.67 -7.68
CA GLN A 397 15.91 -8.05 -8.14
C GLN A 397 14.74 -8.84 -7.56
N LEU A 398 14.16 -9.72 -8.36
CA LEU A 398 13.13 -10.66 -7.91
C LEU A 398 13.72 -12.07 -7.95
N GLN A 399 13.80 -12.72 -6.79
CA GLN A 399 14.37 -14.07 -6.65
C GLN A 399 13.25 -15.07 -6.41
N THR A 400 13.09 -16.08 -7.27
CA THR A 400 12.10 -17.16 -7.08
C THR A 400 12.72 -18.27 -6.23
N ILE A 401 12.04 -18.68 -5.15
CA ILE A 401 12.44 -19.83 -4.34
C ILE A 401 12.00 -21.11 -5.07
N GLY A 402 12.97 -22.00 -5.29
CA GLY A 402 12.85 -23.13 -6.21
C GLY A 402 11.64 -24.04 -5.96
N LEU A 403 10.92 -24.32 -7.05
CA LEU A 403 10.27 -25.59 -7.29
C LEU A 403 11.36 -26.65 -7.57
N ARG A 404 11.08 -27.92 -7.29
CA ARG A 404 12.04 -29.05 -7.35
C ARG A 404 13.02 -28.98 -8.54
N PRO A 405 14.32 -29.26 -8.32
CA PRO A 405 15.41 -29.01 -9.28
C PRO A 405 15.56 -30.05 -10.42
N ASP A 406 14.47 -30.59 -10.98
CA ASP A 406 14.58 -31.52 -12.12
C ASP A 406 14.55 -30.84 -13.51
N ASP A 407 14.31 -29.52 -13.60
CA ASP A 407 14.09 -28.82 -14.88
C ASP A 407 15.12 -27.73 -15.25
N VAL A 408 16.24 -27.57 -14.52
CA VAL A 408 17.27 -26.58 -14.90
C VAL A 408 18.68 -27.18 -14.77
N GLU A 409 19.22 -27.58 -15.91
CA GLU A 409 20.63 -27.96 -16.06
C GLU A 409 21.59 -26.87 -15.55
N ARG A 410 22.38 -27.26 -14.55
CA ARG A 410 23.78 -26.92 -14.25
C ARG A 410 24.29 -25.50 -14.55
N SER A 411 24.67 -24.78 -13.49
CA SER A 411 26.10 -24.41 -13.23
C SER A 411 26.33 -23.82 -11.83
N PRO A 412 27.58 -23.83 -11.30
CA PRO A 412 27.87 -24.11 -9.88
C PRO A 412 28.34 -22.91 -9.05
N GLY A 413 28.26 -23.05 -7.72
CA GLY A 413 29.28 -22.48 -6.82
C GLY A 413 28.81 -21.87 -5.50
N ALA A 414 29.26 -22.51 -4.40
CA ALA A 414 29.58 -21.97 -3.07
C ALA A 414 28.41 -21.56 -2.14
N CYS A 415 28.42 -21.82 -0.83
CA CYS A 415 29.22 -22.69 0.04
C CYS A 415 28.45 -22.72 1.39
N ALA A 416 28.50 -23.84 2.10
CA ALA A 416 27.83 -24.06 3.37
C ALA A 416 28.47 -23.26 4.52
N VAL A 417 27.66 -22.79 5.48
CA VAL A 417 28.05 -22.65 6.88
C VAL A 417 26.86 -23.00 7.79
N GLN A 418 27.15 -23.90 8.74
CA GLN A 418 26.27 -24.47 9.75
C GLN A 418 25.99 -23.53 10.94
N GLY A 419 24.81 -23.71 11.55
CA GLY A 419 24.61 -23.85 13.00
C GLY A 419 24.76 -22.62 13.90
N GLY A 420 23.64 -22.19 14.52
CA GLY A 420 23.69 -21.24 15.63
C GLY A 420 22.32 -20.91 16.23
N ALA A 421 22.00 -21.65 17.31
CA ALA A 421 21.02 -21.47 18.38
C ALA A 421 19.98 -20.32 18.37
N ALA A 422 18.77 -20.72 18.77
CA ALA A 422 17.59 -19.92 19.06
C ALA A 422 17.81 -18.86 20.15
N HIS A 423 17.22 -17.68 19.92
CA HIS A 423 16.74 -16.80 20.98
C HIS A 423 15.45 -16.11 20.51
N ALA A 424 14.34 -16.49 21.13
CA ALA A 424 13.08 -15.76 21.10
C ALA A 424 13.15 -14.61 22.13
N GLY A 425 12.56 -13.46 21.80
CA GLY A 425 12.32 -12.38 22.75
C GLY A 425 12.53 -10.98 22.17
N GLU A 426 11.41 -10.29 21.97
CA GLU A 426 11.28 -8.82 22.01
C GLU A 426 12.13 -8.01 21.01
N GLY A 427 11.71 -7.98 19.75
CA GLY A 427 12.38 -7.18 18.72
C GLY A 427 11.51 -6.78 17.54
N GLU A 428 10.19 -6.61 17.71
CA GLU A 428 9.26 -6.43 16.58
C GLU A 428 8.82 -4.99 16.29
N TYR A 429 8.97 -4.03 17.22
CA TYR A 429 8.44 -2.67 17.00
C TYR A 429 9.38 -1.73 16.21
N ARG A 430 10.70 -1.96 16.22
CA ARG A 430 11.65 -1.00 15.63
C ARG A 430 11.76 -1.03 14.11
N ARG A 431 11.28 -2.07 13.43
CA ARG A 431 11.60 -2.23 12.00
C ARG A 431 10.81 -1.29 11.11
N GLU A 432 9.56 -0.99 11.43
CA GLU A 432 8.76 -0.06 10.62
C GLU A 432 9.18 1.41 10.85
N HIS A 433 9.58 1.76 12.09
CA HIS A 433 10.13 3.08 12.42
C HIS A 433 11.58 3.30 11.95
N ALA A 434 12.39 2.24 11.84
CA ALA A 434 13.77 2.34 11.33
C ALA A 434 13.86 2.37 9.79
N LEU A 435 12.74 2.18 9.11
CA LEU A 435 12.65 2.04 7.65
C LEU A 435 12.30 3.33 6.90
N ARG A 436 12.20 4.47 7.60
CA ARG A 436 11.83 5.75 7.01
C ARG A 436 12.66 6.90 7.53
#